data_AF-A0A9P0LCI3-F1
#
_entry.id   AF-A0A9P0LCI3-F1
#
_cell.length_a   1.000
_cell.length_b   1.000
_cell.length_c   1.000
_cell.angle_alpha   90.00
_cell.angle_beta   90.00
_cell.angle_gamma   90.00
#
_symmetry.space_group_name_H-M   'P 1'
#
loop_
_entity.id
_entity.type
_entity.pdbx_description
1 polymer ?
#
loop_
_entity_poly.entity_id
_entity_poly.type
_entity_poly.pdbx_seq_one_letter_code
_entity_poly.pdbx_strand_id
1 'polypeptide(L)' 'MPKVSSSKADLLNKWIKNAKHLSTDGTVVYYNACSKQVSSNQKFQIDQHLATAIHKEMEKRFNGKVQQTFVSTT' A
#
# COMPACT_ATOMS: atom_id res chain seq x y z
N MET A 1 21.15 5.94 27.24
CA MET A 1 20.20 6.17 26.12
C MET A 1 19.34 4.93 25.98
N PRO A 2 18.01 5.00 26.08
CA PRO A 2 17.18 3.83 25.82
C PRO A 2 17.29 3.52 24.33
N LYS A 3 17.86 2.35 24.01
CA LYS A 3 17.97 1.86 22.65
C LYS A 3 16.59 1.29 22.29
N VAL A 4 15.66 2.18 21.94
CA VAL A 4 14.33 1.77 21.46
C VAL A 4 14.58 1.07 20.13
N SER A 5 14.61 -0.26 20.16
CA SER A 5 14.51 -1.07 18.96
C SER A 5 13.15 -0.74 18.35
N SER A 6 13.13 0.08 17.29
CA SER A 6 11.91 0.33 16.53
C SER A 6 11.31 -1.03 16.18
N SER A 7 10.12 -1.30 16.71
CA SER A 7 9.41 -2.52 16.42
C SER A 7 9.15 -2.59 14.92
N LYS A 8 9.15 -3.80 14.34
CA LYS A 8 8.88 -4.00 12.91
C LYS A 8 7.60 -3.28 12.44
N ALA A 9 6.58 -3.23 13.30
CA ALA A 9 5.35 -2.47 13.08
C ALA A 9 5.56 -0.96 12.93
N ASP A 10 6.48 -0.36 13.69
CA ASP A 10 6.84 1.06 13.61
C ASP A 10 7.53 1.37 12.27
N LEU A 11 8.44 0.50 11.84
CA LEU A 11 9.09 0.58 10.54
C LEU A 11 8.09 0.45 9.39
N LEU A 12 7.19 -0.54 9.43
CA LEU A 12 6.14 -0.70 8.42
C LEU A 12 5.26 0.55 8.33
N ASN A 13 4.78 1.06 9.47
CA ASN A 13 3.99 2.29 9.52
C ASN A 13 4.74 3.46 8.88
N LYS A 14 6.03 3.61 9.19
CA LYS A 14 6.88 4.65 8.59
C LYS A 14 7.03 4.48 7.07
N TRP A 15 7.13 3.24 6.58
CA TRP A 15 7.27 2.97 5.14
C TRP A 15 5.98 3.25 4.37
N ILE A 16 4.83 2.88 4.91
CA ILE A 16 3.53 3.06 4.22
C ILE A 16 2.93 4.45 4.43
N LYS A 17 3.46 5.27 5.36
CA LYS A 17 2.92 6.61 5.68
C LYS A 17 2.75 7.52 4.46
N ASN A 18 3.60 7.37 3.44
CA ASN A 18 3.53 8.16 2.20
C ASN A 18 2.60 7.56 1.14
N ALA A 19 2.12 6.33 1.33
CA ALA A 19 1.34 5.61 0.35
C ALA A 19 -0.10 5.47 0.83
N LYS A 20 -0.98 6.33 0.29
CA LYS A 20 -2.38 6.48 0.74
C LYS A 20 -3.24 5.22 0.56
N HIS A 21 -2.86 4.33 -0.34
CA HIS A 21 -3.58 3.09 -0.68
C HIS A 21 -3.03 1.84 0.00
N LEU A 22 -2.14 2.03 0.98
CA LEU A 22 -1.50 0.96 1.73
C LEU A 22 -1.93 0.98 3.20
N SER A 23 -2.19 -0.20 3.73
CA SER A 23 -2.54 -0.38 5.15
C SER A 23 -1.67 -1.47 5.75
N THR A 24 -1.43 -1.44 7.06
CA THR A 24 -0.63 -2.47 7.74
C THR A 24 -1.24 -2.82 9.08
N ASP A 25 -1.20 -4.10 9.43
CA ASP A 25 -1.54 -4.60 10.76
C ASP A 25 -0.27 -4.71 11.65
N GLY A 26 0.85 -4.15 11.19
CA GLY A 26 2.15 -4.23 11.88
C GLY A 26 2.95 -5.50 11.55
N THR A 27 2.30 -6.52 10.98
CA THR A 27 2.93 -7.76 10.51
C THR A 27 2.88 -7.92 9.00
N VAL A 28 1.77 -7.53 8.38
CA VAL A 28 1.50 -7.66 6.94
C VAL A 28 1.06 -6.33 6.34
N VAL A 29 1.40 -6.12 5.07
CA VAL A 29 1.02 -4.94 4.30
C VAL A 29 -0.13 -5.30 3.35
N TYR A 30 -1.20 -4.54 3.43
CA TYR A 30 -2.37 -4.62 2.55
C TYR A 30 -2.26 -3.56 1.46
N TYR A 31 -2.24 -4.00 0.21
CA TYR A 31 -2.27 -3.14 -0.98
C TYR A 31 -3.71 -3.03 -1.45
N ASN A 32 -4.41 -1.97 -1.05
CA ASN A 32 -5.83 -1.80 -1.38
C ASN A 32 -6.06 -1.71 -2.89
N ALA A 33 -5.14 -1.05 -3.62
CA ALA A 33 -5.17 -0.97 -5.08
C ALA A 33 -5.16 -2.36 -5.74
N CYS A 34 -4.39 -3.31 -5.19
CA CYS A 34 -4.26 -4.67 -5.72
C CYS A 34 -5.19 -5.68 -5.04
N SER A 35 -5.94 -5.27 -4.01
CA SER A 35 -6.67 -6.16 -3.09
C SER A 35 -5.83 -7.36 -2.64
N LYS A 36 -4.55 -7.13 -2.33
CA LYS A 36 -3.58 -8.17 -1.99
C LYS A 36 -2.88 -7.87 -0.68
N GLN A 37 -2.70 -8.90 0.13
CA GLN A 37 -1.86 -8.85 1.33
C GLN A 37 -0.49 -9.46 1.03
N VAL A 38 0.57 -8.78 1.45
CA VAL A 38 1.95 -9.28 1.33
C VAL A 38 2.64 -9.10 2.67
N SER A 39 3.22 -10.19 3.17
CA SER A 39 4.14 -10.20 4.29
C SER A 39 5.48 -9.59 3.85
N SER A 40 5.50 -8.27 3.77
CA SER A 40 6.71 -7.51 3.45
C SER A 40 7.61 -7.46 4.68
N ASN A 41 8.74 -8.17 4.62
CA ASN A 41 9.73 -8.18 5.68
C ASN A 41 10.69 -6.98 5.58
N GLN A 42 10.82 -6.42 4.38
CA GLN A 42 11.77 -5.35 4.05
C GLN A 42 11.12 -4.25 3.21
N LYS A 43 11.58 -3.00 3.37
CA LYS A 43 11.10 -1.84 2.59
C LYS A 43 11.20 -2.07 1.08
N PHE A 44 12.31 -2.67 0.63
CA PHE A 44 12.56 -2.90 -0.79
C PHE A 44 11.47 -3.75 -1.45
N GLN A 45 10.89 -4.73 -0.74
CA GLN A 45 9.80 -5.54 -1.29
C GLN A 45 8.54 -4.69 -1.55
N ILE A 46 8.27 -3.72 -0.67
CA ILE A 46 7.17 -2.76 -0.85
C ILE A 46 7.45 -1.88 -2.07
N ASP A 47 8.66 -1.34 -2.14
CA ASP A 47 9.11 -0.46 -3.22
C ASP A 47 9.04 -1.15 -4.59
N GLN A 48 9.53 -2.39 -4.67
CA GLN A 48 9.46 -3.21 -5.88
C GLN A 48 8.02 -3.51 -6.30
N HIS A 49 7.13 -3.81 -5.35
CA HIS A 49 5.72 -4.00 -5.65
C HIS A 49 5.10 -2.71 -6.22
N LEU A 50 5.35 -1.56 -5.59
CA LEU A 50 4.88 -0.25 -6.06
C LEU A 50 5.40 0.09 -7.46
N ALA A 51 6.64 -0.30 -7.77
CA ALA A 51 7.26 -0.07 -9.07
C ALA A 51 6.69 -0.97 -10.19
N THR A 52 6.00 -2.07 -9.84
CA THR A 52 5.50 -3.05 -10.81
C THR A 52 4.39 -2.45 -11.69
N ALA A 53 4.42 -2.76 -12.99
CA ALA A 53 3.42 -2.27 -13.96
C ALA A 53 1.98 -2.63 -13.56
N ILE A 54 1.78 -3.85 -13.04
CA ILE A 54 0.49 -4.32 -12.53
C ILE A 54 -0.01 -3.40 -11.41
N HIS A 55 0.85 -3.04 -10.45
CA HIS A 55 0.46 -2.16 -9.35
C HIS A 55 0.05 -0.77 -9.87
N LYS A 56 0.84 -0.18 -10.78
CA LYS A 56 0.53 1.13 -11.38
C LYS A 56 -0.80 1.14 -12.14
N GLU A 57 -1.09 0.09 -12.89
CA GLU A 57 -2.36 -0.04 -13.59
C GLU A 57 -3.53 -0.17 -12.62
N MET A 58 -3.38 -1.00 -11.59
CA MET A 58 -4.40 -1.19 -10.56
C MET A 58 -4.62 0.07 -9.72
N GLU A 59 -3.54 0.78 -9.36
CA GLU A 59 -3.59 2.07 -8.66
C GLU A 59 -4.33 3.11 -9.50
N LYS A 60 -4.03 3.20 -10.81
CA LYS A 60 -4.74 4.08 -11.73
C LYS A 60 -6.23 3.76 -11.80
N ARG A 61 -6.59 2.47 -11.87
CA ARG A 61 -8.00 2.01 -11.86
C ARG A 61 -8.67 2.28 -10.52
N PHE A 62 -7.97 2.07 -9.41
CA PHE A 62 -8.47 2.31 -8.05
C PHE A 62 -8.77 3.80 -7.84
N ASN A 63 -7.84 4.66 -8.22
CA ASN A 63 -8.00 6.12 -8.13
C ASN A 63 -9.06 6.65 -9.13
N GLY A 64 -9.20 6.01 -10.29
CA GLY A 64 -10.24 6.31 -11.29
C GLY A 64 -11.64 5.85 -10.86
N LYS A 65 -11.77 4.71 -10.16
CA LYS A 65 -13.04 4.23 -9.61
C LYS A 65 -13.63 5.14 -8.54
N VAL A 66 -12.79 5.87 -7.79
CA VAL A 66 -13.26 6.92 -6.87
C VAL A 66 -13.92 8.09 -7.62
N GLN A 67 -13.61 8.28 -8.91
CA GLN A 67 -14.15 9.38 -9.73
C GLN A 67 -15.18 8.96 -10.79
N GLN A 68 -15.43 7.67 -10.99
CA GLN A 68 -16.50 7.20 -11.89
C GLN A 68 -17.69 6.67 -11.11
N THR A 69 -18.38 7.58 -10.42
CA THR A 69 -19.81 7.41 -10.19
C THR A 69 -20.53 8.50 -10.99
N PHE A 70 -21.56 8.08 -11.73
CA PHE A 70 -22.50 8.88 -12.53
C PHE A 70 -22.00 9.36 -13.90
N VAL A 71 -22.19 8.53 -14.93
CA VAL A 71 -23.05 8.97 -16.03
C VAL A 71 -24.07 7.89 -16.32
N SER A 72 -25.33 8.28 -16.15
CA SER A 72 -26.53 7.49 -16.27
C SER A 72 -26.71 6.96 -17.69
N THR A 73 -27.15 5.71 -17.77
CA THR A 73 -27.76 5.09 -18.95
C THR A 73 -28.89 5.97 -19.47
N THR A 74 -28.90 6.26 -20.77
CA THR A 74 -30.07 6.75 -21.53
C THR A 74 -30.46 5.67 -22.52
#